data_AF-A0AAD4V721-F1
#
_entry.id   AF-A0AAD4V721-F1
#
_cell.length_a   1.000
_cell.length_b   1.000
_cell.length_c   1.000
_cell.angle_alpha   90.00
_cell.angle_beta   90.00
_cell.angle_gamma   90.00
#
_symmetry.space_group_name_H-M   'P 1'
#
loop_
_entity.id
_entity.type
_entity.pdbx_description
1 polymer ?
#
loop_
_entity_poly.entity_id
_entity_poly.type
_entity_poly.pdbx_seq_one_letter_code
_entity_poly.pdbx_strand_id
1 'polypeptide(L)'
;MAVENMPPLPVPIKLTSDIYNYQQWKYVSLSYFDYHNLSGIIHGTEPQPPLLQSTFSDWSGRRQKGLSWFNREQKALNWLKATLSESLQQIVMAGADSSRKVWLNLEDHFAHLSHARIYQLKSDLHKVKKDPTIPMAEYLEKIKQLATDLAAAGAPVEIQDLLHVHILAGLPEQYNPVGTWIKHNTVSSWDDLCELLLKEEMRLDPQRTLRLRHTSPPSPPQEEEYAIGIDLGTTYSRVAVWQKDHVEIIHNDHGNRKTASYVAFTETDETHLVGDAAFNQVVRNTANSIFGTYHM
;
A
#
# COMPACT_ATOMS: atom_id res chain seq x y z
N MET A 1 25.85 6.82 30.90
CA MET A 1 25.33 6.33 29.61
C MET A 1 23.93 6.90 29.46
N ALA A 2 23.60 7.51 28.32
CA ALA A 2 22.26 8.01 28.08
C ALA A 2 21.29 6.84 27.86
N VAL A 3 20.07 6.97 28.39
CA VAL A 3 18.96 6.12 27.96
C VAL A 3 18.33 6.84 26.77
N GLU A 4 18.54 6.33 25.56
CA GLU A 4 17.81 6.82 24.39
C GLU A 4 16.35 6.40 24.53
N ASN A 5 15.52 7.34 24.99
CA ASN A 5 14.07 7.22 24.96
C ASN A 5 13.60 7.31 23.51
N MET A 6 13.76 6.22 22.75
CA MET A 6 12.99 5.97 21.54
C MET A 6 11.50 6.20 21.86
N PRO A 7 10.75 6.90 20.98
CA PRO A 7 9.33 7.13 21.21
C PRO A 7 8.58 5.80 21.32
N PRO A 8 7.45 5.74 22.05
CA PRO A 8 6.64 4.54 22.10
C PRO A 8 6.26 4.14 20.67
N LEU A 9 6.57 2.90 20.29
CA LEU A 9 6.21 2.37 18.97
C LEU A 9 4.70 2.58 18.77
N PRO A 10 4.26 3.39 17.78
CA PRO A 10 2.85 3.43 17.44
C PRO A 10 2.47 2.05 16.93
N VAL A 11 1.29 1.55 17.32
CA VAL A 11 0.80 0.23 16.92
C VAL A 11 -0.41 0.38 15.98
N PRO A 12 -0.24 0.86 14.72
CA PRO A 12 -1.35 1.01 13.78
C PRO A 12 -1.62 -0.25 12.96
N ILE A 13 -0.63 -1.15 12.81
CA ILE A 13 -0.75 -2.34 11.94
C ILE A 13 -1.44 -3.47 12.72
N LYS A 14 -2.76 -3.49 12.67
CA LYS A 14 -3.57 -4.65 13.07
C LYS A 14 -3.54 -5.68 11.94
N LEU A 15 -2.87 -6.82 12.17
CA LEU A 15 -2.80 -7.92 11.21
C LEU A 15 -4.19 -8.52 11.01
N THR A 16 -4.66 -8.47 9.77
CA THR A 16 -5.93 -9.01 9.30
C THR A 16 -5.76 -10.45 8.84
N SER A 17 -6.86 -11.13 8.52
CA SER A 17 -6.85 -12.50 7.98
C SER A 17 -6.53 -12.57 6.47
N ASP A 18 -6.04 -11.47 5.88
CA ASP A 18 -5.46 -11.41 4.54
C ASP A 18 -3.93 -11.33 4.63
N ILE A 19 -3.25 -11.73 3.56
CA ILE A 19 -1.78 -11.86 3.56
C ILE A 19 -1.04 -10.52 3.40
N TYR A 20 -1.71 -9.44 2.98
CA TYR A 20 -1.01 -8.29 2.39
C TYR A 20 -0.14 -7.52 3.40
N ASN A 21 -0.56 -7.43 4.66
CA ASN A 21 0.24 -6.78 5.72
C ASN A 21 1.05 -7.77 6.61
N TYR A 22 0.97 -9.08 6.38
CA TYR A 22 1.62 -10.09 7.23
C TYR A 22 3.14 -9.92 7.32
N GLN A 23 3.86 -9.71 6.20
CA GLN A 23 5.32 -9.55 6.24
C GLN A 23 5.74 -8.27 6.98
N GLN A 24 4.99 -7.17 6.81
CA GLN A 24 5.24 -5.91 7.51
C GLN A 24 4.97 -6.04 9.02
N TRP A 25 3.85 -6.67 9.39
CA TRP A 25 3.50 -6.97 10.78
C TRP A 25 4.53 -7.92 11.44
N LYS A 26 5.01 -8.92 10.70
CA LYS A 26 6.01 -9.90 11.16
C LYS A 26 7.33 -9.21 11.48
N TYR A 27 7.81 -8.33 10.61
CA TYR A 27 9.00 -7.52 10.84
C TYR A 27 8.88 -6.64 12.09
N VAL A 28 7.74 -5.95 12.26
CA VAL A 28 7.46 -5.10 13.44
C VAL A 28 7.37 -5.95 14.72
N SER A 29 6.74 -7.12 14.66
CA SER A 29 6.59 -8.01 15.82
C SER A 29 7.91 -8.66 16.25
N LEU A 30 8.74 -9.11 15.31
CA LEU A 30 10.09 -9.59 15.61
C LEU A 30 10.93 -8.49 16.26
N SER A 31 10.91 -7.28 15.69
CA SER A 31 11.60 -6.10 16.27
C SER A 31 11.14 -5.81 17.71
N TYR A 32 9.83 -5.91 17.99
CA TYR A 32 9.27 -5.77 19.33
C TYR A 32 9.70 -6.89 20.28
N PHE A 33 9.77 -8.13 19.79
CA PHE A 33 10.20 -9.28 20.59
C PHE A 33 11.68 -9.21 20.96
N ASP A 34 12.56 -8.81 20.03
CA ASP A 34 13.99 -8.65 20.28
C ASP A 34 14.24 -7.54 21.31
N TYR A 35 13.66 -6.36 21.11
CA TYR A 35 13.75 -5.22 22.03
C TYR A 35 13.26 -5.52 23.46
N HIS A 36 12.41 -6.54 23.62
CA HIS A 36 11.85 -6.94 24.90
C HIS A 36 12.33 -8.31 25.42
N ASN A 37 13.34 -8.91 24.79
CA ASN A 37 13.90 -10.21 25.15
C ASN A 37 12.84 -11.33 25.18
N LEU A 38 11.88 -11.28 24.24
CA LEU A 38 10.77 -12.23 24.09
C LEU A 38 11.05 -13.29 23.01
N SER A 39 11.97 -13.04 22.09
CA SER A 39 12.27 -13.90 20.93
C SER A 39 12.68 -15.32 21.33
N GLY A 40 13.38 -15.48 22.46
CA GLY A 40 13.71 -16.80 23.02
C GLY A 40 12.47 -17.64 23.34
N ILE A 41 11.40 -17.01 23.83
CA ILE A 41 10.13 -17.67 24.13
C ILE A 41 9.35 -17.94 22.84
N ILE A 42 9.23 -16.93 21.96
CA ILE A 42 8.49 -17.01 20.68
C ILE A 42 9.05 -18.11 19.77
N HIS A 43 10.38 -18.21 19.62
CA HIS A 43 11.00 -19.29 18.85
C HIS A 43 11.10 -20.60 19.65
N GLY A 44 11.11 -20.53 20.98
CA GLY A 44 11.23 -21.67 21.90
C GLY A 44 12.66 -22.13 22.16
N THR A 45 13.65 -21.28 21.92
CA THR A 45 15.03 -21.50 22.38
C THR A 45 15.17 -21.29 23.89
N GLU A 46 14.20 -20.61 24.52
CA GLU A 46 14.02 -20.51 25.97
C GLU A 46 12.71 -21.21 26.41
N PRO A 47 12.71 -22.55 26.58
CA PRO A 47 11.53 -23.30 27.01
C PRO A 47 11.11 -22.97 28.45
N GLN A 48 9.85 -23.29 28.78
CA GLN A 48 9.29 -23.07 30.12
C GLN A 48 10.16 -23.73 31.21
N PRO A 49 10.59 -22.99 32.25
CA PRO A 49 11.32 -23.57 33.38
C PRO A 49 10.51 -24.67 34.09
N PRO A 50 11.11 -25.83 34.44
CA PRO A 50 10.40 -26.92 35.09
C PRO A 50 9.69 -26.50 36.39
N LEU A 51 8.47 -27.01 36.57
CA LEU A 51 7.77 -26.92 37.85
C LEU A 51 8.58 -27.64 38.95
N LEU A 52 8.66 -27.02 40.13
CA LEU A 52 9.63 -27.39 41.16
C LEU A 52 9.41 -28.80 41.73
N GLN A 53 10.31 -29.73 41.39
CA GLN A 53 10.68 -30.81 42.31
C GLN A 53 11.74 -30.28 43.30
N SER A 54 11.64 -30.67 44.56
CA SER A 54 12.10 -29.85 45.69
C SER A 54 13.53 -30.11 46.16
N THR A 55 14.39 -29.09 46.04
CA THR A 55 15.61 -28.93 46.85
C THR A 55 15.72 -27.49 47.37
N PHE A 56 15.95 -27.31 48.67
CA PHE A 56 15.84 -26.01 49.35
C PHE A 56 16.92 -24.99 48.98
N SER A 57 18.12 -25.44 48.61
CA SER A 57 19.34 -24.62 48.48
C SER A 57 19.33 -23.59 47.33
N ASP A 58 18.39 -23.68 46.40
CA ASP A 58 18.39 -22.91 45.15
C ASP A 58 16.97 -22.39 44.79
N TRP A 59 16.11 -22.26 45.80
CA TRP A 59 14.68 -21.96 45.66
C TRP A 59 14.38 -20.47 45.43
N SER A 60 15.29 -19.54 45.69
CA SER A 60 15.10 -18.11 45.40
C SER A 60 15.36 -17.81 43.92
N GLY A 61 16.57 -18.11 43.43
CA GLY A 61 17.00 -17.83 42.05
C GLY A 61 16.14 -18.54 41.00
N ARG A 62 15.79 -19.82 41.21
CA ARG A 62 14.89 -20.55 40.29
C ARG A 62 13.49 -19.94 40.22
N ARG A 63 12.93 -19.49 41.35
CA ARG A 63 11.59 -18.87 41.39
C ARG A 63 11.56 -17.48 40.75
N GLN A 64 12.63 -16.69 40.93
CA GLN A 64 12.77 -15.41 40.24
C GLN A 64 12.90 -15.57 38.72
N LYS A 65 13.66 -16.59 38.25
CA LYS A 65 13.74 -16.93 36.82
C LYS A 65 12.39 -17.41 36.26
N GLY A 66 11.68 -18.29 36.97
CA GLY A 66 10.35 -18.77 36.57
C GLY A 66 9.32 -17.63 36.43
N LEU A 67 9.29 -16.70 37.40
CA LEU A 67 8.44 -15.51 37.33
C LEU A 67 8.83 -14.57 36.20
N SER A 68 10.13 -14.37 35.95
CA SER A 68 10.64 -13.57 34.83
C SER A 68 10.27 -14.16 33.46
N TRP A 69 10.31 -15.50 33.31
CA TRP A 69 9.84 -16.18 32.11
C TRP A 69 8.33 -16.00 31.92
N PHE A 70 7.53 -16.26 32.97
CA PHE A 70 6.06 -16.15 32.89
C PHE A 70 5.60 -14.72 32.56
N ASN A 71 6.23 -13.69 33.15
CA ASN A 71 5.92 -12.30 32.85
C ASN A 71 6.22 -11.93 31.38
N ARG A 72 7.28 -12.51 30.78
CA ARG A 72 7.61 -12.33 29.36
C ARG A 72 6.67 -13.11 28.44
N GLU A 73 6.30 -14.33 28.79
CA GLU A 73 5.29 -15.13 28.08
C GLU A 73 3.93 -14.42 28.04
N GLN A 74 3.46 -13.88 29.16
CA GLN A 74 2.22 -13.06 29.18
C GLN A 74 2.35 -11.76 28.38
N LYS A 75 3.53 -11.12 28.36
CA LYS A 75 3.78 -9.95 27.51
C LYS A 75 3.72 -10.30 26.02
N ALA A 76 4.29 -11.42 25.62
CA ALA A 76 4.25 -11.93 24.24
C ALA A 76 2.81 -12.28 23.82
N LEU A 77 2.06 -13.02 24.65
CA LEU A 77 0.63 -13.31 24.41
C LEU A 77 -0.21 -12.03 24.28
N ASN A 78 0.04 -11.01 25.10
CA ASN A 78 -0.73 -9.77 25.06
C ASN A 78 -0.38 -8.89 23.85
N TRP A 79 0.87 -8.89 23.38
CA TRP A 79 1.23 -8.25 22.10
C TRP A 79 0.50 -8.89 20.92
N LEU A 80 0.47 -10.22 20.87
CA LEU A 80 -0.26 -10.96 19.83
C LEU A 80 -1.77 -10.63 19.88
N LYS A 81 -2.42 -10.75 21.05
CA LYS A 81 -3.85 -10.39 21.21
C LYS A 81 -4.16 -8.93 20.83
N ALA A 82 -3.26 -7.99 21.11
CA ALA A 82 -3.47 -6.57 20.80
C ALA A 82 -3.32 -6.25 19.31
N THR A 83 -2.52 -7.02 18.56
CA THR A 83 -2.14 -6.71 17.17
C THR A 83 -2.83 -7.59 16.12
N LEU A 84 -3.56 -8.63 16.50
CA LEU A 84 -4.31 -9.52 15.59
C LEU A 84 -5.79 -9.09 15.45
N SER A 85 -6.40 -9.28 14.28
CA SER A 85 -7.85 -9.15 14.11
C SER A 85 -8.62 -10.23 14.88
N GLU A 86 -9.86 -9.95 15.26
CA GLU A 86 -10.72 -10.92 15.96
C GLU A 86 -10.96 -12.18 15.13
N SER A 87 -11.13 -12.04 13.80
CA SER A 87 -11.21 -13.15 12.86
C SER A 87 -9.95 -14.04 12.89
N LEU A 88 -8.77 -13.43 12.94
CA LEU A 88 -7.50 -14.15 12.97
C LEU A 88 -7.23 -14.76 14.35
N GLN A 89 -7.59 -14.07 15.44
CA GLN A 89 -7.51 -14.63 16.81
C GLN A 89 -8.33 -15.91 16.95
N GLN A 90 -9.55 -15.96 16.40
CA GLN A 90 -10.37 -17.18 16.38
C GLN A 90 -9.67 -18.35 15.67
N ILE A 91 -8.87 -18.07 14.62
CA ILE A 91 -8.12 -19.08 13.87
C ILE A 91 -6.87 -19.52 14.66
N VAL A 92 -5.99 -18.59 15.03
CA VAL A 92 -4.64 -18.94 15.52
C VAL A 92 -4.55 -19.19 17.02
N MET A 93 -5.55 -18.76 17.81
CA MET A 93 -5.58 -19.01 19.25
C MET A 93 -6.36 -20.27 19.63
N ALA A 94 -7.08 -20.89 18.68
CA ALA A 94 -7.78 -22.15 18.89
C ALA A 94 -6.77 -23.26 19.28
N GLY A 95 -6.92 -23.81 20.49
CA GLY A 95 -6.01 -24.83 21.02
C GLY A 95 -4.58 -24.36 21.27
N ALA A 96 -4.33 -23.05 21.35
CA ALA A 96 -3.01 -22.50 21.69
C ALA A 96 -2.88 -22.23 23.19
N ASP A 97 -1.89 -22.86 23.82
CA ASP A 97 -1.56 -22.75 25.25
C ASP A 97 -0.50 -21.68 25.56
N SER A 98 0.20 -21.19 24.54
CA SER A 98 1.44 -20.41 24.66
C SER A 98 1.63 -19.44 23.49
N SER A 99 2.40 -18.36 23.71
CA SER A 99 2.74 -17.36 22.68
C SER A 99 3.42 -18.01 21.48
N ARG A 100 4.31 -18.98 21.73
CA ARG A 100 4.95 -19.82 20.72
C ARG A 100 3.96 -20.63 19.90
N LYS A 101 2.92 -21.22 20.51
CA LYS A 101 1.91 -21.98 19.75
C LYS A 101 1.04 -21.05 18.90
N VAL A 102 0.69 -19.85 19.40
CA VAL A 102 0.04 -18.81 18.58
C VAL A 102 0.93 -18.37 17.41
N TRP A 103 2.23 -18.15 17.65
CA TRP A 103 3.18 -17.78 16.60
C TRP A 103 3.32 -18.87 15.53
N LEU A 104 3.48 -20.13 15.93
CA LEU A 104 3.54 -21.25 14.99
C LEU A 104 2.24 -21.41 14.17
N ASN A 105 1.08 -21.17 14.79
CA ASN A 105 -0.21 -21.17 14.09
C ASN A 105 -0.33 -20.00 13.08
N LEU A 106 0.31 -18.84 13.34
CA LEU A 106 0.38 -17.74 12.39
C LEU A 106 1.30 -18.06 11.20
N GLU A 107 2.51 -18.57 11.45
CA GLU A 107 3.45 -18.99 10.40
C GLU A 107 2.81 -20.02 9.46
N ASP A 108 2.12 -21.02 10.02
CA ASP A 108 1.40 -22.06 9.29
C ASP A 108 0.24 -21.49 8.46
N HIS A 109 -0.63 -20.67 9.08
CA HIS A 109 -1.77 -20.03 8.41
C HIS A 109 -1.34 -19.16 7.22
N PHE A 110 -0.32 -18.31 7.39
CA PHE A 110 0.14 -17.42 6.33
C PHE A 110 1.01 -18.13 5.28
N ALA A 111 1.70 -19.22 5.61
CA ALA A 111 2.30 -20.10 4.61
C ALA A 111 1.22 -20.78 3.74
N HIS A 112 0.14 -21.27 4.34
CA HIS A 112 -1.00 -21.83 3.60
C HIS A 112 -1.69 -20.79 2.70
N LEU A 113 -1.94 -19.57 3.21
CA LEU A 113 -2.49 -18.48 2.40
C LEU A 113 -1.52 -18.04 1.28
N SER A 114 -0.21 -18.01 1.54
CA SER A 114 0.82 -17.70 0.53
C SER A 114 0.78 -18.70 -0.61
N HIS A 115 0.86 -20.00 -0.32
CA HIS A 115 0.78 -21.05 -1.34
C HIS A 115 -0.51 -20.98 -2.16
N ALA A 116 -1.67 -20.75 -1.51
CA ALA A 116 -2.94 -20.61 -2.20
C ALA A 116 -3.00 -19.35 -3.09
N ARG A 117 -2.53 -18.19 -2.61
CA ARG A 117 -2.49 -16.94 -3.37
C ARG A 117 -1.51 -17.02 -4.55
N ILE A 118 -0.32 -17.58 -4.35
CA ILE A 118 0.68 -17.81 -5.41
C ILE A 118 0.11 -18.75 -6.48
N TYR A 119 -0.54 -19.85 -6.09
CA TYR A 119 -1.17 -20.78 -7.03
C TYR A 119 -2.26 -20.09 -7.87
N GLN A 120 -3.17 -19.36 -7.21
CA GLN A 120 -4.25 -18.63 -7.90
C GLN A 120 -3.69 -17.59 -8.88
N LEU A 121 -2.74 -16.76 -8.43
CA LEU A 121 -2.11 -15.75 -9.27
C LEU A 121 -1.34 -16.35 -10.47
N LYS A 122 -0.61 -17.46 -10.29
CA LYS A 122 0.04 -18.17 -11.40
C LYS A 122 -0.97 -18.77 -12.38
N SER A 123 -2.09 -19.31 -11.87
CA SER A 123 -3.24 -19.73 -12.67
C SER A 123 -3.73 -18.59 -13.56
N ASP A 124 -3.95 -17.42 -12.96
CA ASP A 124 -4.62 -16.31 -13.63
C ASP A 124 -3.68 -15.61 -14.61
N LEU A 125 -2.41 -15.43 -14.24
CA LEU A 125 -1.34 -14.92 -15.12
C LEU A 125 -1.14 -15.81 -16.37
N HIS A 126 -1.29 -17.13 -16.26
CA HIS A 126 -1.23 -18.04 -17.42
C HIS A 126 -2.50 -18.00 -18.30
N LYS A 127 -3.64 -17.61 -17.71
CA LYS A 127 -4.94 -17.49 -18.41
C LYS A 127 -5.13 -16.16 -19.16
N VAL A 128 -4.36 -15.10 -18.87
CA VAL A 128 -4.55 -13.80 -19.52
C VAL A 128 -4.32 -13.89 -21.03
N LYS A 129 -5.37 -13.63 -21.81
CA LYS A 129 -5.31 -13.47 -23.28
C LYS A 129 -5.60 -12.02 -23.65
N LYS A 130 -4.97 -11.52 -24.72
CA LYS A 130 -5.29 -10.21 -25.27
C LYS A 130 -6.54 -10.33 -26.13
N ASP A 131 -7.67 -9.85 -25.60
CA ASP A 131 -8.88 -9.71 -26.39
C ASP A 131 -8.68 -8.66 -27.52
N PRO A 132 -9.24 -8.84 -28.73
CA PRO A 132 -9.15 -7.86 -29.80
C PRO A 132 -9.75 -6.48 -29.46
N THR A 133 -10.70 -6.42 -28.52
CA THR A 133 -11.38 -5.18 -28.10
C THR A 133 -10.61 -4.37 -27.06
N ILE A 134 -9.79 -5.00 -26.20
CA ILE A 134 -8.99 -4.26 -25.20
C ILE A 134 -7.69 -3.69 -25.79
N PRO A 135 -7.24 -2.48 -25.42
CA PRO A 135 -5.93 -1.95 -25.79
C PRO A 135 -4.77 -2.83 -25.31
N MET A 136 -3.64 -2.79 -26.02
CA MET A 136 -2.40 -3.45 -25.61
C MET A 136 -1.90 -2.94 -24.25
N ALA A 137 -2.04 -1.63 -23.97
CA ALA A 137 -1.71 -1.06 -22.66
C ALA A 137 -2.50 -1.72 -21.51
N GLU A 138 -3.81 -1.93 -21.69
CA GLU A 138 -4.68 -2.56 -20.68
C GLU A 138 -4.35 -4.05 -20.47
N TYR A 139 -4.00 -4.75 -21.54
CA TYR A 139 -3.54 -6.14 -21.48
C TYR A 139 -2.19 -6.27 -20.74
N LEU A 140 -1.24 -5.39 -21.04
CA LEU A 140 0.08 -5.38 -20.39
C LEU A 140 -0.02 -4.98 -18.92
N GLU A 141 -0.84 -4.00 -18.55
CA GLU A 141 -1.00 -3.57 -17.16
C GLU A 141 -1.66 -4.66 -16.29
N LYS A 142 -2.62 -5.43 -16.83
CA LYS A 142 -3.18 -6.61 -16.14
C LYS A 142 -2.11 -7.66 -15.83
N ILE A 143 -1.19 -7.91 -16.77
CA ILE A 143 -0.07 -8.84 -16.58
C ILE A 143 0.93 -8.28 -15.55
N LYS A 144 1.25 -6.97 -15.63
CA LYS A 144 2.15 -6.28 -14.71
C LYS A 144 1.63 -6.30 -13.27
N GLN A 145 0.33 -6.07 -13.07
CA GLN A 145 -0.30 -6.16 -11.75
C GLN A 145 -0.21 -7.58 -11.20
N LEU A 146 -0.54 -8.61 -11.99
CA LEU A 146 -0.44 -10.01 -11.57
C LEU A 146 1.01 -10.43 -11.24
N ALA A 147 2.00 -9.94 -11.97
CA ALA A 147 3.42 -10.15 -11.67
C ALA A 147 3.87 -9.42 -10.38
N THR A 148 3.34 -8.21 -10.14
CA THR A 148 3.58 -7.42 -8.91
C THR A 148 2.96 -8.09 -7.69
N ASP A 149 1.71 -8.55 -7.80
CA ASP A 149 1.03 -9.37 -6.79
C ASP A 149 1.79 -10.65 -6.47
N LEU A 150 2.37 -11.32 -7.47
CA LEU A 150 3.21 -12.51 -7.29
C LEU A 150 4.51 -12.21 -6.55
N ALA A 151 5.18 -11.11 -6.89
CA ALA A 151 6.36 -10.65 -6.15
C ALA A 151 6.01 -10.31 -4.70
N ALA A 152 4.91 -9.60 -4.45
CA ALA A 152 4.42 -9.26 -3.11
C ALA A 152 4.01 -10.51 -2.29
N ALA A 153 3.47 -11.54 -2.94
CA ALA A 153 3.16 -12.83 -2.31
C ALA A 153 4.40 -13.72 -2.02
N GLY A 154 5.59 -13.30 -2.46
CA GLY A 154 6.87 -14.00 -2.23
C GLY A 154 7.33 -14.92 -3.38
N ALA A 155 6.69 -14.85 -4.56
CA ALA A 155 7.02 -15.68 -5.72
C ALA A 155 7.16 -14.85 -7.01
N PRO A 156 8.15 -13.94 -7.09
CA PRO A 156 8.38 -13.12 -8.28
C PRO A 156 8.60 -13.97 -9.54
N VAL A 157 8.15 -13.45 -10.69
CA VAL A 157 8.31 -14.08 -12.01
C VAL A 157 9.55 -13.51 -12.69
N GLU A 158 10.36 -14.37 -13.30
CA GLU A 158 11.54 -13.96 -14.08
C GLU A 158 11.09 -13.25 -15.36
N ILE A 159 11.81 -12.23 -15.83
CA ILE A 159 11.36 -11.39 -16.95
C ILE A 159 11.28 -12.18 -18.27
N GLN A 160 12.17 -13.17 -18.47
CA GLN A 160 12.12 -14.06 -19.63
C GLN A 160 10.90 -14.99 -19.58
N ASP A 161 10.52 -15.50 -18.41
CA ASP A 161 9.28 -16.30 -18.23
C ASP A 161 8.04 -15.43 -18.43
N LEU A 162 7.99 -14.24 -17.83
CA LEU A 162 6.87 -13.30 -17.97
C LEU A 162 6.64 -12.94 -19.45
N LEU A 163 7.72 -12.74 -20.20
CA LEU A 163 7.67 -12.46 -21.63
C LEU A 163 7.29 -13.71 -22.46
N HIS A 164 8.00 -14.83 -22.32
CA HIS A 164 7.85 -15.98 -23.21
C HIS A 164 6.67 -16.90 -22.86
N VAL A 165 6.42 -17.14 -21.57
CA VAL A 165 5.43 -18.11 -21.07
C VAL A 165 4.06 -17.46 -20.85
N HIS A 166 4.01 -16.16 -20.56
CA HIS A 166 2.78 -15.45 -20.21
C HIS A 166 2.35 -14.44 -21.28
N ILE A 167 3.19 -13.46 -21.64
CA ILE A 167 2.83 -12.43 -22.63
C ILE A 167 2.69 -13.04 -24.03
N LEU A 168 3.74 -13.66 -24.58
CA LEU A 168 3.67 -14.20 -25.96
C LEU A 168 2.61 -15.30 -26.11
N ALA A 169 2.34 -16.09 -25.06
CA ALA A 169 1.29 -17.10 -25.05
C ALA A 169 -0.13 -16.52 -24.93
N GLY A 170 -0.27 -15.21 -24.65
CA GLY A 170 -1.54 -14.51 -24.54
C GLY A 170 -1.94 -13.72 -25.79
N LEU A 171 -1.04 -13.50 -26.74
CA LEU A 171 -1.30 -12.69 -27.93
C LEU A 171 -2.02 -13.47 -29.06
N PRO A 172 -2.99 -12.85 -29.77
CA PRO A 172 -3.59 -13.44 -30.98
C PRO A 172 -2.64 -13.40 -32.18
N GLU A 173 -2.89 -14.27 -33.16
CA GLU A 173 -1.98 -14.58 -34.30
C GLU A 173 -1.49 -13.37 -35.12
N GLN A 174 -2.25 -12.28 -35.14
CA GLN A 174 -1.85 -11.02 -35.78
C GLN A 174 -0.53 -10.43 -35.21
N TYR A 175 -0.15 -10.80 -33.99
CA TYR A 175 1.12 -10.43 -33.33
C TYR A 175 2.24 -11.49 -33.53
N ASN A 176 2.01 -12.55 -34.32
CA ASN A 176 3.05 -13.55 -34.61
C ASN A 176 4.36 -12.97 -35.19
N PRO A 177 4.37 -11.90 -36.02
CA PRO A 177 5.61 -11.29 -36.49
C PRO A 177 6.47 -10.74 -35.34
N VAL A 178 5.88 -9.92 -34.45
CA VAL A 178 6.59 -9.36 -33.30
C VAL A 178 6.96 -10.45 -32.27
N GLY A 179 6.07 -11.43 -32.04
CA GLY A 179 6.38 -12.57 -31.17
C GLY A 179 7.48 -13.50 -31.71
N THR A 180 7.70 -13.52 -33.02
CA THR A 180 8.84 -14.22 -33.65
C THR A 180 10.11 -13.41 -33.54
N TRP A 181 10.04 -12.08 -33.73
CA TRP A 181 11.19 -11.20 -33.51
C TRP A 181 11.70 -11.29 -32.06
N ILE A 182 10.80 -11.23 -31.08
CA ILE A 182 11.12 -11.33 -29.65
C ILE A 182 11.80 -12.67 -29.29
N LYS A 183 11.37 -13.79 -29.89
CA LYS A 183 12.03 -15.11 -29.67
C LYS A 183 13.47 -15.20 -30.20
N HIS A 184 13.90 -14.23 -31.02
CA HIS A 184 15.24 -14.18 -31.61
C HIS A 184 16.07 -12.96 -31.17
N ASN A 185 15.50 -12.04 -30.39
CA ASN A 185 16.15 -10.80 -29.94
C ASN A 185 15.86 -10.57 -28.46
N THR A 186 16.90 -10.42 -27.65
CA THR A 186 16.76 -10.16 -26.21
C THR A 186 16.09 -8.80 -25.97
N VAL A 187 14.89 -8.80 -25.41
CA VAL A 187 14.23 -7.59 -24.91
C VAL A 187 14.80 -7.29 -23.51
N SER A 188 15.40 -6.11 -23.35
CA SER A 188 16.22 -5.76 -22.18
C SER A 188 15.41 -5.27 -20.97
N SER A 189 14.25 -4.66 -21.19
CA SER A 189 13.40 -4.10 -20.15
C SER A 189 11.91 -4.27 -20.43
N TRP A 190 11.09 -4.03 -19.40
CA TRP A 190 9.64 -3.97 -19.51
C TRP A 190 9.17 -2.84 -20.45
N ASP A 191 9.88 -1.71 -20.47
CA ASP A 191 9.48 -0.54 -21.25
C ASP A 191 9.80 -0.73 -22.75
N ASP A 192 10.91 -1.40 -23.08
CA ASP A 192 11.21 -1.84 -24.46
C ASP A 192 10.09 -2.76 -24.98
N LEU A 193 9.62 -3.71 -24.15
CA LEU A 193 8.55 -4.63 -24.51
C LEU A 193 7.22 -3.91 -24.74
N CYS A 194 6.89 -2.96 -23.85
CA CYS A 194 5.71 -2.12 -23.99
C CYS A 194 5.75 -1.30 -25.27
N GLU A 195 6.85 -0.60 -25.54
CA GLU A 195 7.00 0.25 -26.72
C GLU A 195 6.87 -0.57 -28.02
N LEU A 196 7.51 -1.74 -28.07
CA LEU A 196 7.46 -2.66 -29.20
C LEU A 196 6.04 -3.20 -29.47
N LEU A 197 5.32 -3.64 -28.43
CA LEU A 197 3.96 -4.16 -28.57
C LEU A 197 2.91 -3.08 -28.84
N LEU A 198 3.10 -1.86 -28.33
CA LEU A 198 2.25 -0.71 -28.64
C LEU A 198 2.45 -0.22 -30.08
N LYS A 199 3.70 -0.17 -30.57
CA LYS A 199 4.01 0.09 -31.99
C LYS A 199 3.34 -0.94 -32.91
N GLU A 200 3.34 -2.22 -32.55
CA GLU A 200 2.67 -3.25 -33.34
C GLU A 200 1.13 -3.14 -33.29
N GLU A 201 0.51 -2.77 -32.16
CA GLU A 201 -0.93 -2.47 -32.12
C GLU A 201 -1.28 -1.28 -33.02
N MET A 202 -0.47 -0.21 -33.01
CA MET A 202 -0.64 0.93 -33.93
C MET A 202 -0.45 0.55 -35.40
N ARG A 203 0.40 -0.43 -35.72
CA ARG A 203 0.57 -0.96 -37.09
C ARG A 203 -0.63 -1.81 -37.54
N LEU A 204 -1.26 -2.53 -36.61
CA LEU A 204 -2.37 -3.44 -36.88
C LEU A 204 -3.74 -2.73 -36.94
N ASP A 205 -3.98 -1.73 -36.09
CA ASP A 205 -5.13 -0.82 -36.20
C ASP A 205 -4.70 0.65 -36.03
N PRO A 206 -4.25 1.31 -37.12
CA PRO A 206 -3.90 2.74 -37.10
C PRO A 206 -5.08 3.68 -36.75
N GLN A 207 -6.32 3.16 -36.80
CA GLN A 207 -7.52 3.90 -36.46
C GLN A 207 -7.94 3.69 -34.98
N ARG A 208 -7.29 2.78 -34.23
CA ARG A 208 -7.65 2.45 -32.85
C ARG A 208 -7.62 3.67 -31.93
N THR A 209 -6.59 4.50 -32.04
CA THR A 209 -6.41 5.73 -31.25
C THR A 209 -7.40 6.84 -31.61
N LEU A 210 -8.01 6.77 -32.80
CA LEU A 210 -9.12 7.65 -33.21
C LEU A 210 -10.45 7.08 -32.71
N ARG A 211 -10.67 5.76 -32.84
CA ARG A 211 -11.85 5.05 -32.34
C ARG A 211 -12.00 5.17 -30.83
N LEU A 212 -10.92 5.05 -30.06
CA LEU A 212 -10.94 5.26 -28.59
C LEU A 212 -11.32 6.69 -28.16
N ARG A 213 -11.38 7.67 -29.09
CA ARG A 213 -11.94 9.02 -28.87
C ARG A 213 -13.40 9.17 -29.32
N HIS A 214 -13.96 8.15 -29.98
CA HIS A 214 -15.27 8.16 -30.63
C HIS A 214 -16.19 6.99 -30.22
N THR A 215 -15.69 5.97 -29.51
CA THR A 215 -16.44 4.77 -29.09
C THR A 215 -16.80 4.77 -27.59
N SER A 216 -16.95 5.95 -26.98
CA SER A 216 -17.83 6.07 -25.82
C SER A 216 -19.24 5.61 -26.24
N PRO A 217 -20.00 4.90 -25.38
CA PRO A 217 -21.41 4.67 -25.64
C PRO A 217 -22.14 6.03 -25.73
N PRO A 218 -23.30 6.12 -26.41
CA PRO A 218 -24.12 7.33 -26.34
C PRO A 218 -24.48 7.60 -24.89
N SER A 219 -24.00 8.73 -24.36
CA SER A 219 -24.13 9.06 -22.94
C SER A 219 -25.60 9.09 -22.50
N PRO A 220 -25.90 8.81 -21.22
CA PRO A 220 -27.10 9.38 -20.60
C PRO A 220 -27.12 10.91 -20.83
N PRO A 221 -28.31 11.55 -20.82
CA PRO A 221 -28.45 12.96 -21.20
C PRO A 221 -27.44 13.84 -20.47
N GLN A 222 -26.64 14.58 -21.25
CA GLN A 222 -25.34 15.14 -20.86
C GLN A 222 -25.26 15.63 -19.41
N GLU A 223 -24.63 14.83 -18.56
CA GLU A 223 -23.88 15.37 -17.43
C GLU A 223 -22.67 16.08 -18.03
N GLU A 224 -22.59 17.40 -17.87
CA GLU A 224 -21.42 18.17 -18.32
C GLU A 224 -20.21 17.71 -17.50
N GLU A 225 -19.18 17.17 -18.17
CA GLU A 225 -18.00 16.60 -17.50
C GLU A 225 -17.08 17.70 -16.97
N TYR A 226 -17.43 18.24 -15.80
CA TYR A 226 -16.68 19.28 -15.12
C TYR A 226 -15.37 18.74 -14.51
N ALA A 227 -14.22 19.08 -15.10
CA ALA A 227 -12.94 18.89 -14.45
C ALA A 227 -12.55 20.16 -13.66
N ILE A 228 -12.07 20.01 -12.42
CA ILE A 228 -11.66 21.13 -11.57
C ILE A 228 -10.13 21.13 -11.42
N GLY A 229 -9.49 22.19 -11.91
CA GLY A 229 -8.08 22.47 -11.68
C GLY A 229 -7.89 23.38 -10.46
N ILE A 230 -7.00 23.02 -9.55
CA ILE A 230 -6.70 23.78 -8.34
C ILE A 230 -5.22 24.13 -8.30
N ASP A 231 -4.93 25.43 -8.22
CA ASP A 231 -3.60 26.00 -8.02
C ASP A 231 -3.52 26.52 -6.58
N LEU A 232 -2.66 25.91 -5.75
CA LEU A 232 -2.48 26.23 -4.33
C LEU A 232 -1.20 27.06 -4.08
N GLY A 233 -0.81 27.91 -5.03
CA GLY A 233 0.37 28.77 -4.95
C GLY A 233 0.50 29.53 -3.61
N THR A 234 1.73 29.63 -3.11
CA THR A 234 2.04 30.08 -1.73
C THR A 234 1.60 31.51 -1.39
N THR A 235 1.33 32.36 -2.38
CA THR A 235 0.84 33.74 -2.19
C THR A 235 -0.62 33.91 -2.61
N TYR A 236 -1.03 33.23 -3.67
CA TYR A 236 -2.39 33.25 -4.21
C TYR A 236 -2.77 31.87 -4.72
N SER A 237 -4.00 31.43 -4.39
CA SER A 237 -4.63 30.26 -4.96
C SER A 237 -5.60 30.63 -6.10
N ARG A 238 -5.93 29.63 -6.92
CA ARG A 238 -6.95 29.71 -7.97
C ARG A 238 -7.71 28.40 -8.06
N VAL A 239 -8.98 28.48 -8.45
CA VAL A 239 -9.77 27.33 -8.91
C VAL A 239 -10.22 27.63 -10.34
N ALA A 240 -10.10 26.65 -11.22
CA ALA A 240 -10.58 26.72 -12.59
C ALA A 240 -11.46 25.52 -12.91
N VAL A 241 -12.50 25.72 -13.70
CA VAL A 241 -13.37 24.67 -14.21
C VAL A 241 -13.12 24.50 -15.72
N TRP A 242 -12.96 23.26 -16.15
CA TRP A 242 -13.13 22.90 -17.56
C TRP A 242 -14.62 22.64 -17.79
N GLN A 243 -15.22 23.41 -18.69
CA GLN A 243 -16.60 23.22 -19.13
C GLN A 243 -16.69 23.61 -20.60
N LYS A 244 -17.55 22.94 -21.39
CA LYS A 244 -17.88 23.36 -22.77
C LYS A 244 -16.63 23.71 -23.61
N ASP A 245 -15.66 22.79 -23.61
CA ASP A 245 -14.34 22.88 -24.27
C ASP A 245 -13.49 24.13 -23.97
N HIS A 246 -13.66 24.77 -22.80
CA HIS A 246 -12.78 25.85 -22.35
C HIS A 246 -12.49 25.80 -20.84
N VAL A 247 -11.42 26.49 -20.43
CA VAL A 247 -11.08 26.76 -19.03
C VAL A 247 -11.69 28.09 -18.62
N GLU A 248 -12.50 28.11 -17.56
CA GLU A 248 -12.90 29.32 -16.84
C GLU A 248 -12.24 29.36 -15.46
N ILE A 249 -11.65 30.50 -15.08
CA ILE A 249 -11.14 30.71 -13.71
C ILE A 249 -12.29 31.25 -12.86
N ILE A 250 -12.63 30.52 -11.80
CA ILE A 250 -13.69 30.89 -10.86
C ILE A 250 -13.26 32.15 -10.11
N HIS A 251 -14.18 33.12 -10.03
CA HIS A 251 -13.99 34.36 -9.27
C HIS A 251 -14.36 34.10 -7.81
N ASN A 252 -13.62 34.67 -6.86
CA ASN A 252 -14.00 34.63 -5.45
C ASN A 252 -15.16 35.60 -5.14
N ASP A 253 -15.61 35.63 -3.89
CA ASP A 253 -16.78 36.42 -3.45
C ASP A 253 -16.63 37.94 -3.65
N HIS A 254 -15.40 38.43 -3.91
CA HIS A 254 -15.10 39.82 -4.24
C HIS A 254 -14.93 40.08 -5.75
N GLY A 255 -15.14 39.06 -6.60
CA GLY A 255 -14.93 39.12 -8.04
C GLY A 255 -13.49 38.91 -8.50
N ASN A 256 -12.56 38.51 -7.63
CA ASN A 256 -11.15 38.32 -7.99
C ASN A 256 -10.87 36.92 -8.57
N ARG A 257 -10.12 36.84 -9.68
CA ARG A 257 -9.61 35.57 -10.29
C ARG A 257 -8.38 34.98 -9.56
N LYS A 258 -8.17 35.37 -8.31
CA LYS A 258 -7.11 34.94 -7.40
C LYS A 258 -7.61 35.18 -5.98
N THR A 259 -7.41 34.22 -5.09
CA THR A 259 -7.68 34.38 -3.66
C THR A 259 -6.35 34.40 -2.92
N ALA A 260 -6.17 35.28 -1.93
CA ALA A 260 -4.94 35.29 -1.13
C ALA A 260 -4.76 33.95 -0.37
N SER A 261 -3.56 33.36 -0.38
CA SER A 261 -3.27 32.10 0.35
C SER A 261 -3.03 32.33 1.84
N TYR A 262 -4.06 32.87 2.51
CA TYR A 262 -4.06 33.33 3.90
C TYR A 262 -5.21 32.68 4.69
N VAL A 263 -4.93 32.32 5.95
CA VAL A 263 -5.91 31.90 6.96
C VAL A 263 -5.67 32.70 8.23
N ALA A 264 -6.72 33.17 8.90
CA ALA A 264 -6.59 33.88 10.19
C ALA A 264 -7.65 33.40 11.20
N PHE A 265 -7.23 33.10 12.42
CA PHE A 265 -8.12 32.69 13.50
C PHE A 265 -8.60 33.92 14.29
N THR A 266 -9.89 33.97 14.63
CA THR A 266 -10.46 35.04 15.46
C THR A 266 -10.38 34.66 16.95
N GLU A 267 -10.51 35.65 17.84
CA GLU A 267 -10.50 35.41 19.30
C GLU A 267 -11.73 34.63 19.81
N THR A 268 -12.72 34.39 18.93
CA THR A 268 -13.86 33.49 19.15
C THR A 268 -13.65 32.22 18.33
N ASP A 269 -13.35 31.10 18.99
CA ASP A 269 -12.97 29.80 18.38
C ASP A 269 -13.95 29.24 17.33
N GLU A 270 -15.16 29.79 17.22
CA GLU A 270 -16.20 29.36 16.29
C GLU A 270 -16.03 29.89 14.85
N THR A 271 -15.16 30.88 14.59
CA THR A 271 -14.92 31.37 13.21
C THR A 271 -13.44 31.56 12.84
N HIS A 272 -13.09 31.02 11.67
CA HIS A 272 -11.81 31.25 10.98
C HIS A 272 -12.06 32.02 9.68
N LEU A 273 -11.15 32.92 9.35
CA LEU A 273 -11.17 33.69 8.11
C LEU A 273 -10.20 33.08 7.11
N VAL A 274 -10.54 33.17 5.83
CA VAL A 274 -9.71 32.71 4.71
C VAL A 274 -9.63 33.78 3.63
N GLY A 275 -8.63 33.66 2.75
CA GLY A 275 -8.56 34.48 1.54
C GLY A 275 -8.35 35.97 1.82
N ASP A 276 -8.99 36.80 1.01
CA ASP A 276 -8.85 38.26 1.04
C ASP A 276 -9.31 38.83 2.41
N ALA A 277 -10.24 38.17 3.11
CA ALA A 277 -10.67 38.55 4.46
C ALA A 277 -9.57 38.33 5.52
N ALA A 278 -8.85 37.21 5.46
CA ALA A 278 -7.70 36.95 6.33
C ALA A 278 -6.53 37.90 6.01
N PHE A 279 -6.24 38.10 4.72
CA PHE A 279 -5.23 39.05 4.25
C PHE A 279 -5.47 40.48 4.79
N ASN A 280 -6.71 40.97 4.72
CA ASN A 280 -7.09 42.30 5.23
C ASN A 280 -6.92 42.46 6.75
N GLN A 281 -6.82 41.36 7.52
CA GLN A 281 -6.60 41.40 8.97
C GLN A 281 -5.13 41.15 9.39
N VAL A 282 -4.25 40.70 8.50
CA VAL A 282 -2.87 40.28 8.87
C VAL A 282 -2.05 41.36 9.59
N VAL A 283 -2.32 42.64 9.34
CA VAL A 283 -1.66 43.79 9.99
C VAL A 283 -2.14 44.02 11.43
N ARG A 284 -3.32 43.53 11.80
CA ARG A 284 -3.94 43.67 13.13
C ARG A 284 -3.93 42.37 13.94
N ASN A 285 -3.91 41.22 13.26
CA ASN A 285 -4.01 39.88 13.84
C ASN A 285 -2.83 38.98 13.40
N THR A 286 -1.62 39.55 13.33
CA THR A 286 -0.44 38.88 12.74
C THR A 286 -0.09 37.57 13.45
N ALA A 287 -0.26 37.51 14.77
CA ALA A 287 0.08 36.33 15.58
C ALA A 287 -0.82 35.11 15.28
N ASN A 288 -2.07 35.33 14.89
CA ASN A 288 -3.03 34.27 14.59
C ASN A 288 -3.31 34.14 13.07
N SER A 289 -2.39 34.63 12.23
CA SER A 289 -2.47 34.56 10.76
C SER A 289 -1.42 33.61 10.18
N ILE A 290 -1.85 32.67 9.34
CA ILE A 290 -0.99 31.73 8.62
C ILE A 290 -0.97 32.08 7.13
N PHE A 291 0.23 32.24 6.57
CA PHE A 291 0.48 32.49 5.14
C PHE A 291 1.92 32.07 4.78
N GLY A 292 2.18 31.81 3.49
CA GLY A 292 3.50 31.39 3.02
C GLY A 292 4.48 32.55 2.83
N THR A 293 5.60 32.56 3.57
CA THR A 293 6.68 33.53 3.38
C THR A 293 7.79 32.97 2.49
N TYR A 294 7.98 33.54 1.30
CA TYR A 294 9.24 33.39 0.58
C TYR A 294 10.33 34.20 1.29
N HIS A 295 11.28 33.52 1.92
CA HIS A 295 12.57 34.11 2.24
C HIS A 295 13.42 34.13 0.96
N MET A 296 13.86 35.32 0.56
CA MET A 296 14.94 35.53 -0.41
C MET A 296 16.26 35.72 0.33
#